data_AF-A0A7Y3C4F7-F1
#
_entry.id   AF-A0A7Y3C4F7-F1
#
_cell.length_a   1.000
_cell.length_b   1.000
_cell.length_c   1.000
_cell.angle_alpha   90.00
_cell.angle_beta   90.00
_cell.angle_gamma   90.00
#
_symmetry.space_group_name_H-M   'P 1'
#
loop_
_entity.id
_entity.type
_entity.pdbx_description
1 polymer ?
#
loop_
_entity_poly.entity_id
_entity_poly.type
_entity_poly.pdbx_seq_one_letter_code
_entity_poly.pdbx_strand_id
1 'polypeptide(L)'
;MNDRALPPERVMIEAFLQRDASYDGVFYTGVRTTGIFCRPICSPRKPLTKKLSFFAAAEEALSAGYRPCLRCRPLEQGGEAPQWLRSLLAAVEADPTRRWTDQDMRERGLS
;
A
#
# COMPACT_ATOMS: atom_id res chain seq x y z
N MET A 1 -18.52 -8.69 4.03
CA MET A 1 -17.22 -9.38 4.00
C MET A 1 -16.60 -9.04 2.66
N ASN A 2 -15.59 -8.16 2.64
CA ASN A 2 -15.02 -7.64 1.38
C ASN A 2 -14.16 -8.74 0.75
N ASP A 3 -14.73 -9.44 -0.22
CA ASP A 3 -14.02 -10.41 -1.03
C ASP A 3 -13.19 -9.65 -2.08
N ARG A 4 -12.05 -9.12 -1.64
CA ARG A 4 -11.14 -8.37 -2.50
C ARG A 4 -10.35 -9.39 -3.31
N ALA A 5 -10.82 -9.70 -4.51
CA ALA A 5 -10.16 -10.64 -5.41
C ALA A 5 -8.70 -10.21 -5.66
N LEU A 6 -7.76 -11.04 -5.22
CA LEU A 6 -6.34 -10.82 -5.47
C LEU A 6 -6.01 -11.07 -6.94
N PRO A 7 -5.04 -10.34 -7.53
CA PRO A 7 -4.49 -10.68 -8.83
C PRO A 7 -3.92 -12.11 -8.84
N PRO A 8 -3.76 -12.74 -10.01
CA PRO A 8 -3.10 -14.03 -10.11
C PRO A 8 -1.68 -13.99 -9.50
N GLU A 9 -1.25 -15.07 -8.85
CA GLU A 9 0.03 -15.14 -8.13
C GLU A 9 1.23 -14.69 -8.98
N ARG A 10 1.26 -15.08 -10.27
CA ARG A 10 2.30 -14.66 -11.22
C ARG A 10 2.43 -13.13 -11.33
N VAL A 11 1.30 -12.42 -11.32
CA VAL A 11 1.23 -10.96 -11.42
C VAL A 11 1.75 -10.33 -10.13
N MET A 12 1.36 -10.89 -8.98
CA MET A 12 1.84 -10.42 -7.68
C MET A 12 3.35 -10.65 -7.49
N ILE A 13 3.87 -11.79 -7.96
CA ILE A 13 5.31 -12.08 -8.00
C ILE A 13 6.02 -11.04 -8.88
N GLU A 14 5.52 -10.80 -10.09
CA GLU A 14 6.13 -9.84 -11.01
C GLU A 14 6.10 -8.42 -10.44
N ALA A 15 4.95 -7.96 -9.93
CA ALA A 15 4.79 -6.67 -9.29
C ALA A 15 5.75 -6.48 -8.10
N PHE A 16 5.89 -7.52 -7.25
CA PHE A 16 6.85 -7.51 -6.14
C PHE A 16 8.31 -7.46 -6.62
N LEU A 17 8.64 -8.19 -7.69
CA LEU A 17 9.99 -8.18 -8.26
C LEU A 17 10.33 -6.84 -8.94
N GLN A 18 9.36 -6.18 -9.57
CA GLN A 18 9.53 -4.89 -10.22
C GLN A 18 9.38 -3.70 -9.26
N ARG A 19 8.87 -3.93 -8.04
CA ARG A 19 8.48 -2.86 -7.10
C ARG A 19 7.45 -1.91 -7.73
N ASP A 20 6.48 -2.49 -8.42
CA ASP A 20 5.46 -1.73 -9.12
C ASP A 20 4.57 -0.99 -8.12
N ALA A 21 4.66 0.35 -8.14
CA ALA A 21 3.89 1.22 -7.25
C ALA A 21 2.38 1.18 -7.49
N SER A 22 1.95 0.75 -8.68
CA SER A 22 0.51 0.59 -8.98
C SER A 22 -0.15 -0.51 -8.14
N TYR A 23 0.64 -1.41 -7.56
CA TYR A 23 0.17 -2.48 -6.70
C TYR A 23 0.33 -2.17 -5.20
N ASP A 24 0.84 -1.00 -4.82
CA ASP A 24 0.93 -0.64 -3.41
C ASP A 24 -0.48 -0.56 -2.79
N GLY A 25 -0.68 -1.28 -1.68
CA GLY A 25 -1.99 -1.42 -1.03
C GLY A 25 -2.98 -2.37 -1.73
N VAL A 26 -2.64 -2.97 -2.88
CA VAL A 26 -3.46 -4.01 -3.53
C VAL A 26 -3.29 -5.35 -2.82
N PHE A 27 -2.07 -5.68 -2.40
CA PHE A 27 -1.74 -6.88 -1.67
C PHE A 27 -0.55 -6.66 -0.74
N TYR A 28 -0.36 -7.60 0.18
CA TYR A 28 0.80 -7.69 1.06
C TYR A 28 1.59 -8.97 0.76
N THR A 29 2.92 -8.90 0.86
CA THR A 29 3.81 -10.03 0.62
C THR A 29 4.43 -10.51 1.92
N GLY A 30 4.13 -11.74 2.33
CA GLY A 30 4.77 -12.46 3.42
C GLY A 30 5.95 -13.30 2.94
N VAL A 31 7.08 -13.20 3.63
CA VAL A 31 8.28 -13.99 3.35
C VAL A 31 8.41 -15.09 4.41
N ARG A 32 8.14 -16.34 4.03
CA ARG A 32 8.09 -17.50 4.94
C ARG A 32 9.36 -17.69 5.76
N THR A 33 10.53 -17.40 5.18
CA THR A 33 11.82 -17.59 5.89
C THR A 33 12.07 -16.59 7.01
N THR A 34 11.53 -15.38 6.91
CA THR A 34 11.73 -14.35 7.93
C THR A 34 10.50 -14.18 8.83
N GLY A 35 9.35 -14.72 8.40
CA GLY A 35 8.07 -14.47 9.05
C GLY A 35 7.70 -12.99 9.02
N ILE A 36 8.15 -12.24 7.99
CA ILE A 36 7.89 -10.81 7.84
C ILE A 36 6.95 -10.60 6.65
N PHE A 37 5.93 -9.77 6.81
CA PHE A 37 5.13 -9.27 5.68
C PHE A 37 5.41 -7.80 5.38
N CYS A 38 5.30 -7.43 4.11
CA CYS A 38 5.66 -6.11 3.59
C CYS A 38 4.79 -5.69 2.41
N ARG A 39 4.85 -4.40 2.06
CA ARG A 39 4.26 -3.83 0.85
C ARG A 39 5.05 -4.27 -0.41
N PRO A 40 4.42 -4.33 -1.59
CA PRO A 40 5.10 -4.76 -2.82
C PRO A 40 6.21 -3.81 -3.28
N ILE A 41 6.14 -2.54 -2.91
CA ILE A 41 7.17 -1.54 -3.18
C ILE A 41 8.36 -1.59 -2.20
N CYS A 42 8.28 -2.43 -1.16
CA CYS A 42 9.33 -2.49 -0.15
C CYS A 42 10.65 -2.93 -0.80
N SER A 43 11.76 -2.44 -0.24
CA SER A 43 13.12 -2.75 -0.72
C SER A 43 13.83 -3.85 0.09
N PRO A 44 13.27 -5.05 0.36
CA PRO A 44 14.11 -6.14 0.82
C PRO A 44 14.85 -6.79 -0.37
N ARG A 45 15.94 -7.49 -0.04
CA ARG A 45 16.59 -8.46 -0.91
C ARG A 45 15.52 -9.42 -1.45
N LYS A 46 15.48 -9.64 -2.76
CA LYS A 46 14.47 -10.47 -3.44
C LYS A 46 14.55 -11.91 -2.89
N PRO A 47 13.52 -12.41 -2.18
CA PRO A 47 13.47 -13.79 -1.74
C PRO A 47 13.21 -14.72 -2.92
N LEU A 48 13.44 -16.02 -2.72
CA LEU A 48 12.98 -17.03 -3.67
C LEU A 48 11.45 -17.03 -3.73
N THR A 49 10.88 -17.05 -4.92
CA THR A 49 9.43 -17.00 -5.17
C THR A 49 8.65 -18.07 -4.39
N LYS A 50 9.21 -19.28 -4.25
CA LYS A 50 8.64 -20.39 -3.48
C LYS A 50 8.41 -20.10 -1.98
N LYS A 51 9.01 -19.04 -1.45
CA LYS A 51 8.92 -18.63 -0.04
C LYS A 51 7.97 -17.44 0.16
N LEU A 52 7.27 -17.01 -0.89
CA LEU A 52 6.32 -15.92 -0.83
C LEU A 52 4.92 -16.45 -0.48
N SER A 53 4.19 -15.66 0.28
CA SER A 53 2.77 -15.79 0.53
C SER A 53 2.15 -14.41 0.27
N PHE A 54 0.94 -14.36 -0.26
CA PHE A 54 0.25 -13.11 -0.58
C PHE A 54 -1.04 -12.99 0.22
N PHE A 55 -1.36 -11.77 0.65
CA PHE A 55 -2.53 -11.46 1.49
C PHE A 55 -3.25 -10.22 0.95
N ALA A 56 -4.58 -10.19 1.03
CA ALA A 56 -5.39 -9.04 0.60
C ALA A 56 -5.41 -7.93 1.66
N ALA A 57 -5.25 -8.29 2.94
CA ALA A 57 -5.21 -7.36 4.04
C ALA A 57 -4.04 -7.63 5.00
N ALA A 58 -3.58 -6.60 5.71
CA ALA A 58 -2.56 -6.76 6.72
C ALA A 58 -3.02 -7.66 7.88
N GLU A 59 -4.32 -7.61 8.22
CA GLU A 59 -4.96 -8.46 9.23
C GLU A 59 -4.81 -9.96 8.92
N GLU A 60 -4.91 -10.34 7.64
CA GLU A 60 -4.74 -11.73 7.20
C GLU A 60 -3.29 -12.20 7.41
N ALA A 61 -2.32 -11.32 7.11
CA ALA A 61 -0.91 -11.63 7.31
C ALA A 61 -0.57 -11.77 8.81
N LEU A 62 -1.13 -10.90 9.66
CA LEU A 62 -0.99 -10.98 11.12
C LEU A 62 -1.60 -12.28 11.67
N SER A 63 -2.83 -12.60 11.24
CA SER A 63 -3.52 -13.83 11.63
C SER A 63 -2.79 -15.09 11.17
N ALA A 64 -2.09 -15.01 10.04
CA ALA A 64 -1.22 -16.08 9.54
C ALA A 64 0.15 -16.17 10.25
N GLY A 65 0.40 -15.34 11.28
CA GLY A 65 1.61 -15.37 12.11
C GLY A 65 2.79 -14.57 11.57
N TYR A 66 2.60 -13.70 10.56
CA TYR A 66 3.66 -12.83 10.05
C TYR A 66 3.74 -11.55 10.88
N ARG A 67 4.96 -11.05 11.06
CA ARG A 67 5.24 -9.76 11.71
C ARG A 67 5.36 -8.64 10.67
N PRO A 68 4.92 -7.41 10.99
CA PRO A 68 5.02 -6.30 10.06
C PRO A 68 6.48 -5.90 9.81
N CYS A 69 6.81 -5.59 8.57
CA CYS A 69 8.14 -5.08 8.21
C CYS A 69 8.39 -3.70 8.83
N LEU A 70 9.48 -3.55 9.58
CA LEU A 70 9.86 -2.28 10.20
C LEU A 70 10.32 -1.20 9.21
N ARG A 71 10.64 -1.58 7.97
CA ARG A 71 11.15 -0.66 6.95
C ARG A 71 10.04 0.03 6.14
N CYS A 72 9.09 -0.75 5.62
CA CYS A 72 7.93 -0.20 4.90
C CYS A 72 6.73 0.05 5.81
N ARG A 73 6.79 -0.39 7.08
CA ARG A 73 5.77 -0.21 8.11
C ARG A 73 4.36 -0.40 7.54
N PRO A 74 4.02 -1.63 7.09
CA PRO A 74 2.82 -1.87 6.29
C PRO A 74 1.50 -1.57 7.04
N LEU A 75 1.55 -1.45 8.37
CA LEU A 75 0.43 -1.06 9.21
C LEU A 75 0.26 0.46 9.36
N GLU A 76 1.29 1.24 9.04
CA GLU A 76 1.18 2.69 8.97
C GLU A 76 0.58 3.05 7.60
N GLN A 77 -0.41 3.96 7.58
CA GLN A 77 -0.94 4.48 6.32
C GLN A 77 0.22 5.11 5.54
N GLY A 78 0.34 4.72 4.27
CA GLY A 78 1.61 4.77 3.55
C GLY A 78 2.12 6.18 3.36
N GLY A 79 3.25 6.50 4.00
CA GLY A 79 3.98 7.74 3.82
C GLY A 79 3.22 8.99 4.28
N GLU A 80 3.95 9.97 4.79
CA GLU A 80 3.41 11.33 4.91
C GLU A 80 2.87 11.77 3.55
N ALA A 81 1.63 12.28 3.51
CA ALA A 81 1.09 12.91 2.31
C ALA A 81 2.15 13.90 1.77
N PRO A 82 2.45 13.88 0.46
CA PRO A 82 3.35 14.85 -0.15
C PRO A 82 3.00 16.25 0.31
N GLN A 83 3.99 17.13 0.49
CA GLN A 83 3.77 18.47 1.07
C GLN A 83 2.62 19.22 0.38
N TRP A 84 2.49 19.07 -0.95
CA TRP A 84 1.41 19.66 -1.75
C TRP A 84 0.02 19.09 -1.42
N LEU A 85 -0.08 17.81 -1.04
CA LEU A 85 -1.34 17.12 -0.73
C LEU A 85 -1.83 17.46 0.69
N ARG A 86 -0.93 17.78 1.62
CA ARG A 86 -1.30 18.12 3.02
C ARG A 86 -2.25 19.30 3.12
N SER A 87 -1.99 20.35 2.34
CA SER A 87 -2.83 21.56 2.37
C SER A 87 -4.23 21.31 1.79
N LEU A 88 -4.36 20.33 0.88
CA LEU A 88 -5.64 19.90 0.35
C LEU A 88 -6.39 19.02 1.36
N LEU A 89 -5.71 18.04 1.94
CA LEU A 89 -6.28 17.16 2.97
C LEU A 89 -6.80 17.98 4.16
N ALA A 90 -6.01 18.92 4.68
CA ALA A 90 -6.43 19.80 5.76
C ALA A 90 -7.68 20.63 5.42
N ALA A 91 -7.82 21.05 4.16
CA ALA A 91 -8.98 21.82 3.73
C ALA A 91 -10.23 20.94 3.55
N VAL A 92 -10.07 19.70 3.10
CA VAL A 92 -11.17 18.71 3.05
C VAL A 92 -11.62 18.31 4.45
N GLU A 93 -10.68 18.12 5.38
CA GLU A 93 -11.00 17.81 6.78
C GLU A 93 -11.70 18.97 7.50
N ALA A 94 -11.33 20.22 7.19
CA ALA A 94 -11.95 21.40 7.76
C ALA A 94 -13.41 21.59 7.31
N ASP A 95 -13.76 21.15 6.10
CA ASP A 95 -15.15 21.15 5.61
C ASP A 95 -15.43 19.92 4.73
N PRO A 96 -15.79 18.78 5.36
CA PRO A 96 -16.07 17.53 4.65
C PRO A 96 -17.32 17.59 3.78
N THR A 97 -18.20 18.58 4.02
CA THR A 97 -19.48 18.73 3.31
C THR A 97 -19.37 19.63 2.08
N ARG A 98 -18.28 20.41 1.98
CA ARG A 98 -18.00 21.25 0.83
C ARG A 98 -17.88 20.41 -0.43
N ARG A 99 -18.57 20.84 -1.49
CA ARG A 99 -18.36 20.33 -2.84
C ARG A 99 -17.11 20.98 -3.44
N TRP A 100 -16.10 20.17 -3.73
CA TRP A 100 -14.87 20.59 -4.39
C TRP A 100 -15.02 20.53 -5.91
N THR A 101 -14.50 21.53 -6.63
CA THR A 101 -14.58 21.64 -8.10
C THR A 101 -13.19 21.60 -8.74
N ASP A 102 -13.14 21.35 -10.05
CA ASP A 102 -11.87 21.40 -10.83
C ASP A 102 -11.21 22.78 -10.79
N GLN A 103 -12.01 23.84 -10.64
CA GLN A 103 -11.50 25.21 -10.50
C GLN A 103 -10.75 25.38 -9.16
N ASP A 104 -11.28 24.82 -8.06
CA ASP A 104 -10.59 24.85 -6.75
C ASP A 104 -9.22 24.15 -6.82
N MET A 105 -9.09 23.11 -7.65
CA MET A 105 -7.82 22.39 -7.84
C MET A 105 -6.81 23.22 -8.65
N ARG A 106 -7.27 23.91 -9.69
CA ARG A 106 -6.43 24.81 -10.52
C ARG A 106 -5.92 26.01 -9.73
N GLU A 107 -6.76 26.63 -8.92
CA GLU A 107 -6.38 27.74 -8.03
C GLU A 107 -5.31 27.33 -7.02
N ARG A 108 -5.25 26.03 -6.69
CA ARG A 108 -4.23 25.43 -5.80
C ARG A 108 -2.98 24.92 -6.54
N GLY A 109 -2.92 25.08 -7.87
CA GLY A 109 -1.79 24.66 -8.69
C GLY A 109 -1.65 23.15 -8.87
N LEU A 110 -2.77 22.41 -8.81
CA LEU A 110 -2.81 20.95 -8.90
C LEU A 110 -3.21 20.42 -10.30
N SER A 111 -2.99 21.20 -11.36
CA SER A 111 -3.35 20.87 -12.75
C SER A 111 -2.16 20.82 -13.69
#